data_AF-A0A661W9B9-F1
#
_entry.id   AF-A0A661W9B9-F1
#
_cell.length_a   1.000
_cell.length_b   1.000
_cell.length_c   1.000
_cell.angle_alpha   90.00
_cell.angle_beta   90.00
_cell.angle_gamma   90.00
#
_symmetry.space_group_name_H-M   'P 1'
#
loop_
_entity.id
_entity.type
_entity.pdbx_description
1 polymer ?
#
loop_
_entity_poly.entity_id
_entity_poly.type
_entity_poly.pdbx_seq_one_letter_code
_entity_poly.pdbx_strand_id
1 'polypeptide(L)'
;WLIVCTFLLALFLAIQKRRSELVALAGEAEMHRPNLAEYSIRLLEQMGTIITAALIVSYLLYTASVENEAMLITAPFAIYGLFRYLYLTHQKGMSPEPEVIFRDRSMLVNLAIWAVIVVAVMLTEEPG
;
A
#
# COMPACT_ATOMS: atom_id res chain seq x y z
N TRP A 1 -8.29 -15.25 -1.97
CA TRP A 1 -7.11 -14.42 -1.61
C TRP A 1 -7.13 -13.01 -2.21
N LEU A 2 -7.45 -12.82 -3.49
CA LEU A 2 -7.53 -11.48 -4.11
C LEU A 2 -8.51 -10.52 -3.41
N ILE A 3 -9.71 -10.99 -3.01
CA ILE A 3 -10.68 -10.17 -2.26
C ILE A 3 -10.07 -9.62 -0.97
N VAL A 4 -9.31 -10.43 -0.25
CA VAL A 4 -8.63 -10.04 0.99
C VAL A 4 -7.55 -9.01 0.71
N CYS A 5 -6.73 -9.21 -0.34
CA CYS A 5 -5.71 -8.25 -0.76
C CYS A 5 -6.32 -6.89 -1.11
N THR A 6 -7.39 -6.87 -1.91
CA THR A 6 -8.09 -5.64 -2.30
C THR A 6 -8.72 -4.94 -1.10
N PHE A 7 -9.35 -5.69 -0.19
CA PHE A 7 -9.91 -5.13 1.04
C PHE A 7 -8.84 -4.49 1.93
N LEU A 8 -7.72 -5.20 2.17
CA LEU A 8 -6.61 -4.69 2.98
C LEU A 8 -5.96 -3.46 2.33
N LEU A 9 -5.84 -3.44 1.00
CA LEU A 9 -5.29 -2.30 0.26
C LEU A 9 -6.20 -1.07 0.39
N ALA A 10 -7.51 -1.25 0.24
CA ALA A 10 -8.48 -0.18 0.45
C ALA A 10 -8.44 0.37 1.88
N LEU A 11 -8.34 -0.53 2.87
CA LEU A 11 -8.22 -0.14 4.28
C LEU A 11 -6.91 0.61 4.55
N PHE A 12 -5.81 0.15 3.98
CA PHE A 12 -4.51 0.83 4.05
C PHE A 12 -4.61 2.27 3.53
N LEU A 13 -5.15 2.47 2.32
CA LEU A 13 -5.33 3.80 1.73
C LEU A 13 -6.25 4.69 2.59
N ALA A 14 -7.33 4.13 3.14
CA ALA A 14 -8.26 4.85 4.00
C ALA A 14 -7.60 5.35 5.29
N ILE A 15 -6.75 4.54 5.93
CA ILE A 15 -6.00 4.95 7.13
C ILE A 15 -4.98 6.04 6.80
N GLN A 16 -4.23 5.88 5.71
CA GLN A 16 -3.22 6.87 5.32
C GLN A 16 -3.85 8.23 5.02
N LYS A 17 -5.02 8.26 4.36
CA LYS A 17 -5.80 9.48 4.13
C LYS A 17 -6.25 10.15 5.44
N ARG A 18 -6.76 9.36 6.41
CA ARG A 18 -7.15 9.92 7.72
C ARG A 18 -5.95 10.51 8.47
N ARG A 19 -4.79 9.85 8.41
CA ARG A 19 -3.55 10.36 9.00
C ARG A 19 -3.13 11.67 8.36
N SER A 20 -3.15 11.79 7.04
CA SER A 20 -2.75 13.02 6.37
C SER A 20 -3.70 14.18 6.65
N GLU A 21 -5.00 13.93 6.74
CA GLU A 21 -5.98 14.93 7.18
C GLU A 21 -5.62 15.44 8.59
N LEU A 22 -5.38 14.54 9.56
CA LEU A 22 -4.98 14.94 10.92
C LEU A 22 -3.66 15.72 10.98
N VAL A 23 -2.65 15.31 10.22
CA VAL A 23 -1.36 16.01 10.16
C VAL A 23 -1.52 17.39 9.53
N ALA A 24 -2.31 17.52 8.47
CA ALA A 24 -2.57 18.80 7.80
C ALA A 24 -3.35 19.78 8.69
N LEU A 25 -4.20 19.29 9.59
CA LEU A 25 -5.01 20.11 10.48
C LEU A 25 -4.24 20.65 11.70
N ALA A 26 -2.98 20.24 11.95
CA ALA A 26 -1.99 20.86 12.86
C ALA A 26 -2.46 21.41 14.24
N GLY A 27 -3.60 20.95 14.77
CA GLY A 27 -4.21 21.46 16.02
C GLY A 27 -5.52 22.24 15.86
N GLU A 28 -5.96 22.58 14.64
CA GLU A 28 -7.26 23.20 14.34
C GLU A 28 -8.36 22.16 13.98
N ALA A 29 -8.07 20.87 14.19
CA ALA A 29 -8.97 19.75 13.86
C ALA A 29 -10.35 19.88 14.52
N GLU A 30 -10.40 20.40 15.74
CA GLU A 30 -11.63 20.60 16.50
C GLU A 30 -12.61 21.59 15.85
N MET A 31 -12.12 22.59 15.09
CA MET A 31 -13.00 23.60 14.50
C MET A 31 -13.67 23.15 13.19
N HIS A 32 -13.12 22.15 12.49
CA HIS A 32 -13.61 21.77 11.16
C HIS A 32 -14.25 20.37 11.09
N ARG A 33 -13.82 19.39 11.90
CA ARG A 33 -14.42 18.03 11.94
C ARG A 33 -14.27 17.35 13.32
N PRO A 34 -15.32 17.34 14.16
CA PRO A 34 -15.25 16.77 15.52
C PRO A 34 -14.93 15.27 15.55
N ASN A 35 -15.29 14.50 14.52
CA ASN A 35 -14.96 13.06 14.42
C ASN A 35 -13.46 12.76 14.27
N LEU A 36 -12.62 13.75 13.92
CA LEU A 36 -11.17 13.56 13.87
C LEU A 36 -10.52 13.71 15.25
N ALA A 37 -11.18 14.35 16.22
CA ALA A 37 -10.63 14.59 17.55
C ALA A 37 -10.38 13.30 18.37
N GLU A 38 -11.10 12.22 18.06
CA GLU A 38 -10.94 10.92 18.72
C GLU A 38 -9.70 10.13 18.25
N TYR A 39 -9.11 10.50 17.10
CA TYR A 39 -7.98 9.78 16.52
C TYR A 39 -6.66 10.47 16.85
N SER A 40 -5.75 9.73 17.50
CA SER A 40 -4.36 10.16 17.61
C SER A 40 -3.54 9.70 16.40
N ILE A 41 -2.57 10.51 15.96
CA ILE A 41 -1.64 10.14 14.88
C ILE A 41 -0.96 8.80 15.19
N ARG A 42 -0.60 8.57 16.46
CA ARG A 42 0.03 7.33 16.92
C ARG A 42 -0.84 6.10 16.72
N LEU A 43 -2.15 6.20 16.99
CA LEU A 43 -3.08 5.08 16.76
C LEU A 43 -3.18 4.74 15.27
N LEU A 44 -3.28 5.74 14.40
CA LEU A 44 -3.33 5.52 12.95
C LEU A 44 -2.04 4.92 12.40
N GLU A 45 -0.88 5.32 12.93
CA GLU A 45 0.41 4.72 12.57
C GLU A 45 0.51 3.25 13.00
N GLN A 46 0.00 2.91 14.19
CA GLN A 46 -0.09 1.52 14.66
C GLN A 46 -1.02 0.69 13.76
N MET A 47 -2.23 1.18 13.49
CA MET A 47 -3.19 0.50 12.62
C MET A 47 -2.62 0.33 11.19
N GLY A 48 -1.96 1.36 10.66
CA GLY A 48 -1.32 1.33 9.35
C GLY A 48 -0.20 0.29 9.28
N THR A 49 0.60 0.15 10.34
CA THR A 49 1.65 -0.86 10.44
C THR A 49 1.07 -2.27 10.43
N ILE A 50 0.03 -2.53 11.24
CA ILE A 50 -0.65 -3.82 11.32
C ILE A 50 -1.24 -4.23 9.96
N ILE A 51 -1.92 -3.29 9.27
CA ILE A 51 -2.49 -3.56 7.95
C ILE A 51 -1.42 -3.79 6.90
N THR A 52 -0.31 -3.04 6.94
CA THR A 52 0.81 -3.26 6.02
C THR A 52 1.37 -4.67 6.16
N ALA A 53 1.59 -5.13 7.40
CA ALA A 53 2.04 -6.49 7.67
C ALA A 53 1.01 -7.53 7.18
N ALA A 54 -0.28 -7.33 7.47
CA ALA A 54 -1.35 -8.21 7.01
C ALA A 54 -1.43 -8.29 5.47
N LEU A 55 -1.20 -7.17 4.79
CA LEU A 55 -1.23 -7.09 3.32
C LEU A 55 -0.04 -7.83 2.70
N ILE A 56 1.15 -7.71 3.28
CA ILE A 56 2.34 -8.49 2.86
C ILE A 56 2.08 -9.98 3.04
N VAL A 57 1.59 -10.40 4.21
CA VAL A 57 1.28 -11.81 4.48
C VAL A 57 0.20 -12.33 3.53
N SER A 58 -0.88 -11.56 3.32
CA SER A 58 -1.95 -11.93 2.40
C SER A 58 -1.46 -12.05 0.95
N TYR A 59 -0.51 -11.20 0.53
CA TYR A 59 0.09 -11.29 -0.81
C TYR A 59 0.97 -12.53 -0.95
N LEU A 60 1.79 -12.84 0.07
CA LEU A 60 2.62 -14.06 0.08
C LEU A 60 1.76 -15.32 0.05
N LEU A 61 0.67 -15.36 0.80
CA LEU A 61 -0.31 -16.45 0.77
C LEU A 61 -1.01 -16.56 -0.59
N TYR A 62 -1.30 -15.42 -1.23
CA TYR A 62 -1.81 -15.42 -2.59
C TYR A 62 -0.80 -16.04 -3.56
N THR A 63 0.45 -15.58 -3.56
CA THR A 63 1.50 -16.13 -4.46
C THR A 63 1.78 -17.61 -4.20
N ALA A 64 1.69 -18.07 -2.95
CA ALA A 64 1.84 -19.49 -2.61
C ALA A 64 0.62 -20.34 -2.98
N SER A 65 -0.55 -19.74 -3.17
CA SER A 65 -1.78 -20.43 -3.61
C SER A 65 -1.88 -20.58 -5.13
N VAL A 66 -1.01 -19.89 -5.88
CA VAL A 66 -0.93 -20.03 -7.34
C VAL A 66 0.04 -21.16 -7.65
N GLU A 67 -0.30 -21.98 -8.66
CA GLU A 67 0.50 -23.17 -9.03
C GLU A 67 1.91 -22.81 -9.49
N ASN A 68 2.10 -21.60 -10.02
CA ASN A 68 3.40 -21.10 -10.45
C ASN A 68 4.24 -20.55 -9.29
N GLU A 69 5.27 -21.31 -8.87
CA GLU A 69 6.23 -20.85 -7.86
C GLU A 69 6.98 -19.56 -8.26
N ALA A 70 7.10 -19.26 -9.57
CA ALA A 70 7.72 -18.03 -10.04
C ALA A 70 6.92 -16.78 -9.68
N MET A 71 5.64 -16.88 -9.30
CA MET A 71 4.89 -15.74 -8.75
C MET A 71 5.54 -15.16 -7.50
N LEU A 72 6.27 -15.97 -6.71
CA LEU A 72 6.94 -15.48 -5.50
C LEU A 72 7.97 -14.38 -5.80
N ILE A 73 8.52 -14.35 -7.03
CA ILE A 73 9.49 -13.33 -7.43
C ILE A 73 8.88 -11.91 -7.47
N THR A 74 7.55 -11.80 -7.56
CA THR A 74 6.83 -10.52 -7.54
C THR A 74 6.73 -9.92 -6.13
N ALA A 75 6.86 -10.74 -5.08
CA ALA A 75 6.76 -10.33 -3.68
C ALA A 75 7.78 -9.25 -3.26
N PRO A 76 9.09 -9.36 -3.52
CA PRO A 76 10.04 -8.30 -3.15
C PRO A 76 9.71 -6.94 -3.79
N PHE A 77 9.19 -6.94 -5.02
CA PHE A 77 8.78 -5.70 -5.72
C PHE A 77 7.50 -5.10 -5.12
N ALA A 78 6.53 -5.94 -4.73
CA ALA A 78 5.32 -5.49 -4.05
C ALA A 78 5.65 -4.89 -2.66
N ILE A 79 6.53 -5.56 -1.89
CA ILE A 79 7.01 -5.10 -0.58
C ILE A 79 7.76 -3.78 -0.73
N TYR A 80 8.65 -3.65 -1.72
CA TYR A 80 9.34 -2.40 -2.01
C TYR A 80 8.35 -1.26 -2.31
N GLY A 81 7.33 -1.52 -3.12
CA GLY A 81 6.29 -0.55 -3.45
C GLY A 81 5.57 -0.02 -2.20
N LEU A 82 5.20 -0.92 -1.28
CA LEU A 82 4.58 -0.56 0.00
C LEU A 82 5.49 0.29 0.88
N PHE A 83 6.75 -0.12 1.04
CA PHE A 83 7.71 0.66 1.82
C PHE A 83 8.03 2.02 1.19
N ARG A 84 8.13 2.09 -0.13
CA ARG A 84 8.33 3.35 -0.85
C ARG A 84 7.14 4.29 -0.68
N TYR A 85 5.92 3.77 -0.74
CA TYR A 85 4.71 4.54 -0.49
C TYR A 85 4.67 5.09 0.94
N LEU A 86 4.98 4.24 1.94
CA LEU A 86 5.08 4.68 3.34
C LEU A 86 6.16 5.76 3.50
N TYR A 87 7.32 5.60 2.87
CA TYR A 87 8.39 6.60 2.90
C TYR A 87 7.94 7.95 2.31
N LEU A 88 7.26 7.94 1.16
CA LEU A 88 6.76 9.15 0.51
C LEU A 88 5.72 9.90 1.34
N THR A 89 4.82 9.16 1.97
CA THR A 89 3.74 9.72 2.80
C THR A 89 4.21 10.16 4.19
N HIS A 90 5.20 9.47 4.79
CA HIS A 90 5.67 9.78 6.14
C HIS A 90 6.82 10.80 6.17
N GLN A 91 7.79 10.71 5.25
CA GLN A 91 8.97 11.59 5.30
C GLN A 91 8.86 12.81 4.38
N LYS A 92 8.25 12.66 3.20
CA LYS A 92 8.13 13.79 2.26
C LYS A 92 6.84 14.61 2.44
N GLY A 93 6.01 14.25 3.43
CA GLY A 93 4.74 14.93 3.72
C GLY A 93 3.79 15.00 2.52
N MET A 94 3.95 14.10 1.54
CA MET A 94 3.11 14.11 0.36
C MET A 94 1.71 13.60 0.73
N SER A 95 0.68 14.28 0.22
CA SER A 95 -0.72 13.82 0.37
C SER A 95 -0.83 12.37 -0.11
N PRO A 96 -1.44 11.44 0.63
CA PRO A 96 -1.60 10.03 0.27
C PRO A 96 -2.59 9.80 -0.88
N GLU A 97 -2.71 10.78 -1.77
CA GLU A 97 -3.47 10.69 -2.99
C GLU A 97 -2.82 9.70 -3.96
N PRO A 98 -3.62 9.04 -4.82
CA PRO A 98 -3.11 8.14 -5.85
C PRO A 98 -2.05 8.80 -6.75
N GLU A 99 -2.10 10.12 -6.89
CA GLU A 99 -1.16 10.93 -7.67
C GLU A 99 0.28 10.87 -7.16
N VAL A 100 0.51 10.55 -5.88
CA VAL A 100 1.88 10.38 -5.34
C VAL A 100 2.61 9.23 -6.00
N ILE A 101 1.88 8.19 -6.41
CA ILE A 101 2.44 7.07 -7.17
C ILE A 101 3.05 7.57 -8.49
N PHE A 102 2.42 8.58 -9.12
CA PHE A 102 2.88 9.18 -10.36
C PHE A 102 3.94 10.28 -10.19
N ARG A 103 4.06 10.86 -8.99
CA ARG A 103 5.08 11.89 -8.71
C ARG A 103 6.47 11.31 -8.46
N ASP A 104 6.60 10.10 -7.95
CA ASP A 104 7.91 9.50 -7.65
C ASP A 104 8.37 8.53 -8.76
N ARG A 105 9.46 8.91 -9.44
CA ARG A 105 10.05 8.12 -10.53
C ARG A 105 10.46 6.71 -10.10
N SER A 106 10.95 6.53 -8.87
CA SER A 106 11.32 5.20 -8.36
C SER A 106 10.09 4.33 -8.11
N MET A 107 8.98 4.91 -7.67
CA MET A 107 7.72 4.19 -7.49
C MET A 107 7.13 3.73 -8.83
N LEU A 108 7.13 4.61 -9.84
CA LEU A 108 6.67 4.27 -11.19
C LEU A 108 7.52 3.15 -11.83
N VAL A 109 8.85 3.25 -11.74
CA VAL A 109 9.74 2.21 -12.28
C VAL A 109 9.50 0.87 -11.59
N ASN A 110 9.34 0.86 -10.26
CA ASN A 110 9.03 -0.37 -9.53
C ASN A 110 7.67 -0.96 -9.96
N LEU A 111 6.64 -0.13 -10.10
CA LEU A 111 5.32 -0.58 -10.55
C LEU A 111 5.37 -1.17 -11.96
N ALA A 112 6.12 -0.53 -12.87
CA ALA A 112 6.32 -1.03 -14.22
C ALA A 112 7.06 -2.38 -14.25
N ILE A 113 8.16 -2.51 -13.49
CA ILE A 113 8.91 -3.77 -13.38
C ILE A 113 8.02 -4.86 -12.80
N TRP A 114 7.28 -4.58 -11.73
CA TRP A 114 6.35 -5.53 -11.13
C TRP A 114 5.28 -5.99 -12.13
N ALA A 115 4.67 -5.06 -12.88
CA ALA A 115 3.66 -5.40 -13.89
C ALA A 115 4.25 -6.27 -15.02
N VAL A 116 5.46 -5.96 -15.48
CA VAL A 116 6.16 -6.77 -16.49
C VAL A 116 6.43 -8.18 -15.98
N ILE A 117 6.86 -8.34 -14.73
CA ILE A 117 7.10 -9.66 -14.13
C ILE A 117 5.79 -10.44 -14.02
N VAL A 118 4.71 -9.82 -13.54
CA VAL A 118 3.39 -10.48 -13.44
C VAL A 118 2.93 -10.96 -14.80
N VAL A 119 3.02 -10.12 -15.84
CA VAL A 119 2.64 -10.50 -17.20
C VAL A 119 3.55 -11.60 -17.75
N ALA A 120 4.86 -11.51 -17.53
CA ALA A 120 5.80 -12.53 -17.98
C ALA A 120 5.52 -13.90 -17.34
N VAL A 121 5.25 -13.94 -16.03
CA VAL A 121 4.89 -15.17 -15.31
C VAL A 121 3.56 -15.74 -15.83
N MET A 122 2.56 -14.89 -16.07
CA MET A 122 1.27 -15.33 -16.62
C MET A 122 1.39 -15.86 -18.05
N LEU A 123 2.27 -15.30 -18.88
CA LEU A 123 2.52 -15.79 -20.23
C LEU A 123 3.26 -17.14 -20.25
N THR A 124 4.11 -17.40 -19.25
CA THR A 124 4.75 -18.72 -19.09
C THR A 124 3.78 -19.81 -18.64
N GLU A 125 2.59 -19.45 -18.16
CA GLU A 125 1.51 -20.36 -17.76
C GLU A 125 0.56 -20.74 -18.92
N GLU A 126 0.77 -20.26 -20.15
CA GLU A 126 -0.11 -20.66 -21.26
C GLU A 126 -0.06 -22.18 -21.49
N PRO A 127 -1.23 -22.83 -21.63
CA PRO A 127 -1.36 -24.28 -21.60
C PRO A 127 -0.84 -24.89 -22.92
N GLY A 128 0.16 -25.77 -22.80
CA GLY A 128 0.41 -26.83 -23.77
C GLY A 128 -0.50 -28.02 -23.51
#